data_AF-A0A2E5U092-F1
#
_entry.id   AF-A0A2E5U092-F1
#
_cell.length_a   1.000
_cell.length_b   1.000
_cell.length_c   1.000
_cell.angle_alpha   90.00
_cell.angle_beta   90.00
_cell.angle_gamma   90.00
#
_symmetry.space_group_name_H-M   'P 1'
#
loop_
_entity.id
_entity.type
_entity.pdbx_description
1 polymer ?
#
loop_
_entity_poly.entity_id
_entity_poly.type
_entity_poly.pdbx_seq_one_letter_code
_entity_poly.pdbx_strand_id
1 'polypeptide(L)'
;QKETPAKAIPEQKETPAKVIPEQKEIPAKAIPEQKETPAKVIPEQQEIPAIIAMTMAKIMSEKNLLSSEFIFIDYEEKNWETSSMGCSKNGLFYQNKQTSGYILESLINGEKIFYHINSEGEYINCTETNLYNNQSNLNFVEKFQLDQTKAIVVSIHENNNTLAVIDEKEEVTKIINSLNVNILNEKVEDCETLYDLTFLKAKENIVFNVFCTSNKHYVYNNEPFYAAELFINVLEPILADISFPGLPNE
;
A
#
# COMPACT_ATOMS: atom_id res chain seq x y z
N GLN A 1 25.31 78.47 20.16
CA GLN A 1 26.66 79.07 20.07
C GLN A 1 27.58 77.99 19.48
N LYS A 2 28.51 78.28 18.55
CA LYS A 2 29.72 79.13 18.67
C LYS A 2 30.63 78.68 19.83
N GLU A 3 31.95 78.52 19.70
CA GLU A 3 32.83 78.40 18.51
C GLU A 3 34.27 78.09 19.00
N THR A 4 34.93 77.04 18.47
CA THR A 4 36.40 76.96 18.21
C THR A 4 37.41 77.23 19.37
N PRO A 5 38.76 77.15 19.19
CA PRO A 5 39.59 76.79 18.02
C PRO A 5 40.55 75.58 18.21
N ALA A 6 41.36 75.29 17.18
CA ALA A 6 42.30 74.15 17.11
C ALA A 6 43.70 74.56 16.61
N LYS A 7 44.73 73.71 16.88
CA LYS A 7 46.08 73.59 16.25
C LYS A 7 46.94 72.60 17.09
N ALA A 8 48.00 71.90 16.61
CA ALA A 8 48.60 71.72 15.27
C ALA A 8 49.37 70.36 15.18
N ILE A 9 49.98 70.07 14.02
CA ILE A 9 50.74 68.85 13.64
C ILE A 9 52.16 69.29 13.17
N PRO A 10 53.28 68.56 13.45
CA PRO A 10 54.03 67.83 12.39
C PRO A 10 54.94 66.62 12.79
N GLU A 11 55.12 65.68 11.83
CA GLU A 11 56.35 64.87 11.52
C GLU A 11 56.97 63.91 12.59
N GLN A 12 57.80 62.86 12.35
CA GLN A 12 58.22 61.93 11.25
C GLN A 12 59.05 60.75 11.88
N LYS A 13 59.65 59.71 11.25
CA LYS A 13 59.85 59.27 9.84
C LYS A 13 59.80 57.71 9.69
N GLU A 14 60.73 57.06 8.99
CA GLU A 14 60.74 55.62 8.63
C GLU A 14 62.12 54.91 8.75
N THR A 15 62.09 53.56 8.68
CA THR A 15 63.13 52.60 8.16
C THR A 15 64.51 52.51 8.87
N PRO A 16 65.38 51.47 8.64
CA PRO A 16 65.46 50.48 7.53
C PRO A 16 65.60 48.98 7.90
N ALA A 17 65.70 48.12 6.86
CA ALA A 17 65.80 46.65 6.94
C ALA A 17 67.14 46.07 6.41
N LYS A 18 67.52 44.83 6.78
CA LYS A 18 68.70 44.12 6.22
C LYS A 18 68.78 42.57 6.41
N VAL A 19 68.20 41.82 5.47
CA VAL A 19 68.81 40.76 4.60
C VAL A 19 70.03 39.91 5.10
N ILE A 20 69.92 38.55 4.99
CA ILE A 20 70.97 37.48 4.85
C ILE A 20 71.80 37.12 6.13
N PRO A 21 72.29 35.85 6.36
CA PRO A 21 72.72 34.81 5.39
C PRO A 21 72.23 33.35 5.58
N GLU A 22 72.83 32.44 4.79
CA GLU A 22 72.47 31.04 4.49
C GLU A 22 72.85 29.96 5.54
N GLN A 23 72.05 28.89 5.52
CA GLN A 23 72.40 27.45 5.48
C GLN A 23 73.66 26.92 6.22
N LYS A 24 73.41 25.92 7.09
CA LYS A 24 74.41 24.90 7.47
C LYS A 24 73.71 23.56 7.69
N GLU A 25 74.29 22.48 7.16
CA GLU A 25 73.64 21.16 7.09
C GLU A 25 73.97 20.23 8.28
N ILE A 26 72.99 19.37 8.63
CA ILE A 26 73.15 17.93 9.00
C ILE A 26 73.91 17.63 10.33
N PRO A 27 73.49 16.63 11.15
CA PRO A 27 72.84 15.38 10.74
C PRO A 27 71.47 15.06 11.36
N ALA A 28 70.75 14.17 10.67
CA ALA A 28 69.46 13.64 11.09
C ALA A 28 69.58 12.65 12.26
N LYS A 29 68.55 12.63 13.12
CA LYS A 29 68.21 11.49 13.96
C LYS A 29 66.95 10.85 13.38
N ALA A 30 66.97 9.54 13.19
CA ALA A 30 65.78 8.79 12.76
C ALA A 30 64.69 8.85 13.84
N ILE A 31 63.46 9.12 13.41
CA ILE A 31 62.25 8.95 14.22
C ILE A 31 61.67 7.57 13.84
N PRO A 32 61.20 6.73 14.79
CA PRO A 32 60.67 5.41 14.47
C PRO A 32 59.42 5.48 13.58
N GLU A 33 59.22 4.44 12.75
CA GLU A 33 58.00 4.28 11.97
C GLU A 33 56.77 4.23 12.88
N GLN A 34 55.88 5.19 12.72
CA GLN A 34 54.60 5.20 13.41
C GLN A 34 53.69 4.18 12.72
N LYS A 35 53.51 3.01 13.36
CA LYS A 35 52.56 1.98 12.91
C LYS A 35 51.21 2.62 12.57
N GLU A 36 50.76 2.44 11.33
CA GLU A 36 49.41 2.80 10.94
C GLU A 36 48.42 1.95 11.76
N THR A 37 47.63 2.62 12.58
CA THR A 37 46.46 2.01 13.22
C THR A 37 45.44 1.76 12.12
N PRO A 38 44.89 0.53 11.95
CA PRO A 38 43.91 0.25 10.92
C PRO A 38 42.76 1.27 10.99
N ALA A 39 42.45 1.90 9.86
CA ALA A 39 41.36 2.87 9.78
C ALA A 39 40.07 2.19 10.25
N LYS A 40 39.45 2.76 11.29
CA LYS A 40 38.20 2.23 11.84
C LYS A 40 37.12 2.40 10.77
N VAL A 41 36.75 1.31 10.10
CA VAL A 41 35.68 1.30 9.10
C VAL A 41 34.43 1.87 9.76
N ILE A 42 34.02 3.04 9.29
CA ILE A 42 32.71 3.60 9.55
C ILE A 42 31.76 2.75 8.70
N PRO A 43 30.73 2.10 9.28
CA PRO A 43 29.71 1.43 8.48
C PRO A 43 29.10 2.44 7.51
N GLU A 44 28.92 2.08 6.23
CA GLU A 44 28.16 2.92 5.31
C GLU A 44 26.76 3.13 5.91
N GLN A 45 26.45 4.39 6.19
CA GLN A 45 25.17 4.77 6.77
C GLN A 45 24.15 4.78 5.64
N GLN A 46 23.64 3.58 5.33
CA GLN A 46 22.73 3.29 4.22
C GLN A 46 21.61 4.33 4.14
N GLU A 47 21.68 5.20 3.13
CA GLU A 47 20.76 6.33 3.00
C GLU A 47 19.34 5.80 2.76
N ILE A 48 18.39 6.23 3.59
CA ILE A 48 16.98 5.82 3.46
C ILE A 48 16.45 6.33 2.11
N PRO A 49 15.99 5.45 1.20
CA PRO A 49 15.50 5.84 -0.11
C PRO A 49 14.38 6.87 0.03
N ALA A 50 14.44 7.93 -0.78
CA ALA A 50 13.53 9.07 -0.68
C ALA A 50 12.05 8.66 -0.73
N ILE A 51 11.73 7.57 -1.45
CA ILE A 51 10.37 7.02 -1.51
C ILE A 51 9.88 6.48 -0.15
N ILE A 52 10.74 5.84 0.65
CA ILE A 52 10.38 5.40 2.00
C ILE A 52 10.13 6.61 2.90
N ALA A 53 10.97 7.65 2.82
CA ALA A 53 10.78 8.90 3.57
C ALA A 53 9.46 9.60 3.20
N MET A 54 9.11 9.65 1.91
CA MET A 54 7.83 10.18 1.43
C MET A 54 6.64 9.33 1.88
N THR A 55 6.74 8.01 1.81
CA THR A 55 5.65 7.11 2.23
C THR A 55 5.47 7.10 3.75
N MET A 56 6.53 7.23 4.57
CA MET A 56 6.38 7.44 6.01
C MET A 56 5.60 8.72 6.32
N ALA A 57 5.94 9.84 5.67
CA ALA A 57 5.21 11.10 5.83
C ALA A 57 3.74 10.97 5.38
N LYS A 58 3.47 10.23 4.29
CA LYS A 58 2.12 9.90 3.82
C LYS A 58 1.33 9.09 4.86
N ILE A 59 1.89 7.99 5.36
CA ILE A 59 1.27 7.14 6.40
C ILE A 59 0.93 7.97 7.65
N MET A 60 1.86 8.80 8.11
CA MET A 60 1.64 9.66 9.28
C MET A 60 0.54 10.69 9.04
N SER A 61 0.47 11.30 7.86
CA SER A 61 -0.58 12.23 7.47
C SER A 61 -1.95 11.55 7.38
N GLU A 62 -2.03 10.38 6.75
CA GLU A 62 -3.29 9.64 6.54
C GLU A 62 -3.83 9.00 7.83
N LYS A 63 -2.94 8.57 8.74
CA LYS A 63 -3.31 8.02 10.05
C LYS A 63 -3.32 9.05 11.19
N ASN A 64 -3.06 10.33 10.90
CA ASN A 64 -2.97 11.43 11.87
C ASN A 64 -2.02 11.11 13.06
N LEU A 65 -0.83 10.60 12.75
CA LEU A 65 0.20 10.23 13.71
C LEU A 65 1.21 11.35 13.92
N LEU A 66 1.65 11.55 15.16
CA LEU A 66 2.75 12.45 15.51
C LEU A 66 4.11 11.81 15.18
N SER A 67 5.13 12.64 14.90
CA SER A 67 6.51 12.18 14.66
C SER A 67 7.17 11.49 15.87
N SER A 68 6.54 11.54 17.05
CA SER A 68 6.93 10.80 18.25
C SER A 68 6.27 9.43 18.38
N GLU A 69 5.21 9.17 17.61
CA GLU A 69 4.41 7.94 17.67
C GLU A 69 4.85 6.94 16.59
N PHE A 70 5.40 7.43 15.47
CA PHE A 70 5.96 6.63 14.38
C PHE A 70 7.49 6.56 14.49
N ILE A 71 8.04 5.36 14.72
CA ILE A 71 9.48 5.13 14.79
C ILE A 71 9.87 4.18 13.64
N PHE A 72 10.66 4.68 12.69
CA PHE A 72 11.35 3.86 11.69
C PHE A 72 12.31 2.87 12.39
N ILE A 73 12.31 1.60 11.98
CA ILE A 73 13.28 0.61 12.47
C ILE A 73 14.26 0.21 11.37
N ASP A 74 13.77 -0.34 10.26
CA ASP A 74 14.59 -0.92 9.18
C ASP A 74 13.81 -1.04 7.85
N TYR A 75 14.49 -1.38 6.75
CA TYR A 75 13.83 -1.74 5.48
C TYR A 75 14.54 -2.85 4.68
N GLU A 76 13.75 -3.65 3.94
CA GLU A 76 14.22 -4.72 3.02
C GLU A 76 13.78 -4.40 1.58
N GLU A 77 14.69 -4.36 0.61
CA GLU A 77 14.34 -4.30 -0.82
C GLU A 77 13.73 -5.64 -1.29
N LYS A 78 12.62 -5.57 -2.03
CA LYS A 78 11.86 -6.77 -2.42
C LYS A 78 11.19 -6.67 -3.78
N ASN A 79 10.95 -7.84 -4.36
CA ASN A 79 10.13 -8.04 -5.56
C ASN A 79 9.02 -9.04 -5.23
N TRP A 80 7.84 -8.80 -5.80
CA TRP A 80 6.66 -9.67 -5.67
C TRP A 80 6.03 -9.92 -7.04
N GLU A 81 5.41 -11.08 -7.24
CA GLU A 81 4.75 -11.45 -8.50
C GLU A 81 3.39 -10.75 -8.72
N THR A 82 2.88 -10.04 -7.72
CA THR A 82 1.53 -9.47 -7.70
C THR A 82 1.47 -8.07 -7.08
N SER A 83 0.44 -7.30 -7.46
CA SER A 83 0.16 -5.98 -6.87
C SER A 83 -0.27 -6.01 -5.41
N SER A 84 -0.47 -7.18 -4.80
CA SER A 84 -0.69 -7.29 -3.35
C SER A 84 0.58 -7.11 -2.53
N MET A 85 1.75 -7.07 -3.17
CA MET A 85 3.06 -7.04 -2.52
C MET A 85 3.21 -8.16 -1.48
N GLY A 86 2.61 -9.34 -1.74
CA GLY A 86 2.61 -10.47 -0.79
C GLY A 86 1.70 -10.29 0.44
N CYS A 87 0.94 -9.19 0.52
CA CYS A 87 -0.01 -8.88 1.59
C CYS A 87 -1.44 -8.85 1.04
N SER A 88 -1.87 -9.99 0.47
CA SER A 88 -3.22 -10.17 -0.07
C SER A 88 -4.26 -10.18 1.05
N LYS A 89 -5.17 -9.21 1.05
CA LYS A 89 -6.37 -9.21 1.90
C LYS A 89 -7.42 -10.15 1.31
N ASN A 90 -8.03 -10.99 2.14
CA ASN A 90 -9.10 -11.88 1.70
C ASN A 90 -10.26 -11.09 1.09
N GLY A 91 -10.78 -11.56 -0.04
CA GLY A 91 -11.92 -10.96 -0.73
C GLY A 91 -11.61 -9.75 -1.64
N LEU A 92 -10.34 -9.37 -1.79
CA LEU A 92 -9.90 -8.38 -2.79
C LEU A 92 -9.23 -9.04 -3.99
N PHE A 93 -9.34 -8.41 -5.17
CA PHE A 93 -8.61 -8.80 -6.36
C PHE A 93 -7.22 -8.12 -6.41
N TYR A 94 -6.25 -8.81 -7.00
CA TYR A 94 -4.89 -8.29 -7.19
C TYR A 94 -4.36 -8.67 -8.57
N GLN A 95 -3.61 -7.76 -9.20
CA GLN A 95 -3.07 -7.97 -10.54
C GLN A 95 -1.80 -8.83 -10.48
N ASN A 96 -1.68 -9.78 -11.41
CA ASN A 96 -0.45 -10.55 -11.64
C ASN A 96 0.57 -9.69 -12.40
N LYS A 97 1.15 -8.71 -11.71
CA LYS A 97 2.17 -7.76 -12.18
C LYS A 97 3.37 -7.85 -11.25
N GLN A 98 4.55 -8.13 -11.80
CA GLN A 98 5.80 -8.02 -11.05
C GLN A 98 5.94 -6.60 -10.48
N THR A 99 6.03 -6.52 -9.16
CA THR A 99 6.01 -5.27 -8.39
C THR A 99 7.28 -5.21 -7.54
N SER A 100 8.09 -4.18 -7.77
CA SER A 100 9.32 -3.91 -7.02
C SER A 100 9.07 -2.86 -5.93
N GLY A 101 9.78 -2.96 -4.82
CA GLY A 101 9.58 -2.06 -3.69
C GLY A 101 10.34 -2.46 -2.43
N TYR A 102 9.75 -2.13 -1.27
CA TYR A 102 10.39 -2.25 0.04
C TYR A 102 9.41 -2.81 1.08
N ILE A 103 9.89 -3.68 1.97
CA ILE A 103 9.29 -3.88 3.29
C ILE A 103 9.84 -2.78 4.20
N LEU A 104 8.96 -1.99 4.80
CA LEU A 104 9.27 -1.03 5.86
C LEU A 104 8.87 -1.62 7.21
N GLU A 105 9.83 -1.72 8.12
CA GLU A 105 9.61 -2.08 9.52
C GLU A 105 9.49 -0.82 10.38
N SER A 106 8.45 -0.73 11.22
CA SER A 106 8.22 0.42 12.09
C SER A 106 7.61 0.04 13.44
N LEU A 107 7.89 0.84 14.47
CA LEU A 107 7.16 0.80 15.73
C LEU A 107 6.11 1.93 15.73
N ILE A 108 4.85 1.61 15.97
CA ILE A 108 3.78 2.59 16.16
C ILE A 108 3.11 2.31 17.51
N ASN A 109 3.10 3.30 18.40
CA ASN A 109 2.55 3.19 19.76
C ASN A 109 3.09 2.01 20.59
N GLY A 110 4.29 1.50 20.27
CA GLY A 110 4.91 0.33 20.89
C GLY A 110 4.63 -1.01 20.21
N GLU A 111 3.75 -1.04 19.20
CA GLU A 111 3.45 -2.23 18.39
C GLU A 111 4.27 -2.25 17.10
N LYS A 112 4.62 -3.45 16.64
CA LYS A 112 5.47 -3.65 15.45
C LYS A 112 4.60 -3.77 14.18
N ILE A 113 4.69 -2.76 13.32
CA ILE A 113 3.90 -2.65 12.10
C ILE A 113 4.80 -2.83 10.87
N PHE A 114 4.34 -3.65 9.92
CA PHE A 114 5.00 -3.86 8.64
C PHE A 114 4.18 -3.22 7.52
N TYR A 115 4.80 -2.34 6.74
CA TYR A 115 4.23 -1.75 5.54
C TYR A 115 5.01 -2.24 4.33
N HIS A 116 4.34 -2.75 3.30
CA HIS A 116 4.99 -3.02 2.01
C HIS A 116 4.68 -1.86 1.07
N ILE A 117 5.70 -1.34 0.40
CA ILE A 117 5.67 -0.08 -0.37
C ILE A 117 6.19 -0.38 -1.78
N ASN A 118 5.49 0.04 -2.85
CA ASN A 118 5.98 -0.13 -4.21
C ASN A 118 6.88 1.05 -4.66
N SER A 119 7.52 0.90 -5.82
CA SER A 119 8.33 1.96 -6.45
C SER A 119 7.58 3.27 -6.76
N GLU A 120 6.25 3.26 -6.69
CA GLU A 120 5.36 4.39 -6.98
C GLU A 120 4.90 5.10 -5.68
N GLY A 121 5.24 4.56 -4.50
CA GLY A 121 4.91 5.13 -3.18
C GLY A 121 3.54 4.74 -2.63
N GLU A 122 2.83 3.84 -3.32
CA GLU A 122 1.67 3.16 -2.77
C GLU A 122 2.10 2.15 -1.70
N TYR A 123 1.28 1.94 -0.68
CA TYR A 123 1.62 1.05 0.42
C TYR A 123 0.44 0.19 0.89
N ILE A 124 0.74 -0.96 1.46
CA ILE A 124 -0.21 -1.86 2.14
C ILE A 124 0.29 -2.09 3.56
N ASN A 125 -0.57 -1.92 4.57
CA ASN A 125 -0.25 -2.35 5.93
C ASN A 125 -0.47 -3.85 6.07
N CYS A 126 0.62 -4.59 6.11
CA CYS A 126 0.61 -6.04 6.16
C CYS A 126 0.21 -6.56 7.56
N THR A 127 0.47 -5.80 8.63
CA THR A 127 0.00 -6.17 9.98
C THR A 127 -1.53 -6.07 10.06
N GLU A 128 -2.13 -5.00 9.54
CA GLU A 128 -3.60 -4.85 9.47
C GLU A 128 -4.25 -5.89 8.55
N THR A 129 -3.64 -6.18 7.38
CA THR A 129 -4.12 -7.24 6.47
C THR A 129 -4.06 -8.63 7.12
N ASN A 130 -2.97 -8.97 7.80
CA ASN A 130 -2.85 -10.26 8.49
C ASN A 130 -3.87 -10.38 9.64
N LEU A 131 -4.13 -9.30 10.38
CA LEU A 131 -5.18 -9.28 11.40
C LEU A 131 -6.57 -9.52 10.78
N TYR A 132 -6.89 -8.85 9.68
CA TYR A 132 -8.14 -9.03 8.93
C TYR A 132 -8.33 -10.48 8.48
N ASN A 133 -7.32 -11.06 7.84
CA ASN A 133 -7.37 -12.44 7.33
C ASN A 133 -7.53 -13.45 8.47
N ASN A 134 -6.87 -13.24 9.61
CA ASN A 134 -7.00 -14.09 10.81
C ASN A 134 -8.36 -13.97 11.52
N GLN A 135 -9.05 -12.84 11.37
CA GLN A 135 -10.39 -12.61 11.93
C GLN A 135 -11.53 -12.98 10.96
N SER A 136 -11.21 -13.29 9.71
CA SER A 136 -12.17 -13.57 8.65
C SER A 136 -12.86 -14.93 8.84
N ASN A 137 -14.19 -14.89 9.00
CA ASN A 137 -15.01 -16.05 9.39
C ASN A 137 -16.35 -16.18 8.62
N LEU A 138 -16.63 -15.29 7.67
CA LEU A 138 -17.79 -15.38 6.78
C LEU A 138 -17.36 -15.95 5.42
N ASN A 139 -17.94 -17.08 5.04
CA ASN A 139 -17.78 -17.68 3.70
C ASN A 139 -19.17 -17.89 3.09
N PHE A 140 -19.42 -17.32 1.91
CA PHE A 140 -20.74 -17.38 1.26
C PHE A 140 -21.06 -18.79 0.73
N VAL A 141 -20.07 -19.52 0.22
CA VAL A 141 -20.27 -20.87 -0.32
C VAL A 141 -20.64 -21.84 0.79
N GLU A 142 -19.97 -21.77 1.94
CA GLU A 142 -20.28 -22.58 3.12
C GLU A 142 -21.62 -22.19 3.75
N LYS A 143 -21.85 -20.88 4.01
CA LYS A 143 -23.05 -20.38 4.69
C LYS A 143 -24.35 -20.69 3.93
N PHE A 144 -24.32 -20.63 2.60
CA PHE A 144 -25.52 -20.77 1.76
C PHE A 144 -25.55 -22.09 0.94
N GLN A 145 -24.53 -22.95 1.10
CA GLN A 145 -24.36 -24.22 0.38
C GLN A 145 -24.43 -24.03 -1.14
N LEU A 146 -23.60 -23.13 -1.65
CA LEU A 146 -23.55 -22.78 -3.08
C LEU A 146 -22.84 -23.84 -3.93
N ASP A 147 -22.17 -24.81 -3.30
CA ASP A 147 -21.63 -26.03 -3.92
C ASP A 147 -22.72 -26.88 -4.63
N GLN A 148 -23.99 -26.74 -4.19
CA GLN A 148 -25.14 -27.44 -4.76
C GLN A 148 -25.81 -26.70 -5.94
N THR A 149 -25.19 -25.62 -6.42
CA THR A 149 -25.70 -24.82 -7.54
C THR A 149 -25.60 -25.60 -8.85
N LYS A 150 -26.68 -25.57 -9.65
CA LYS A 150 -26.75 -26.15 -10.99
C LYS A 150 -26.51 -25.12 -12.09
N ALA A 151 -27.04 -23.91 -11.88
CA ALA A 151 -26.96 -22.78 -12.79
C ALA A 151 -27.09 -21.47 -12.00
N ILE A 152 -26.54 -20.40 -12.55
CA ILE A 152 -26.57 -19.05 -11.98
C ILE A 152 -27.32 -18.14 -12.95
N VAL A 153 -28.23 -17.31 -12.43
CA VAL A 153 -29.02 -16.37 -13.23
C VAL A 153 -28.76 -14.96 -12.72
N VAL A 154 -28.53 -14.03 -13.64
CA VAL A 154 -28.48 -12.59 -13.36
C VAL A 154 -29.75 -11.95 -13.91
N SER A 155 -30.44 -11.14 -13.11
CA SER A 155 -31.61 -10.35 -13.52
C SER A 155 -31.59 -8.95 -12.94
N ILE A 156 -32.33 -8.01 -13.55
CA ILE A 156 -32.56 -6.67 -12.98
C ILE A 156 -33.51 -6.79 -11.78
N HIS A 157 -33.13 -6.23 -10.63
CA HIS A 157 -33.89 -6.34 -9.38
C HIS A 157 -35.31 -5.75 -9.48
N GLU A 158 -35.45 -4.54 -10.03
CA GLU A 158 -36.72 -3.79 -10.12
C GLU A 158 -37.83 -4.56 -10.86
N ASN A 159 -37.48 -5.29 -11.92
CA ASN A 159 -38.44 -5.81 -12.89
C ASN A 159 -38.26 -7.30 -13.24
N ASN A 160 -37.32 -7.99 -12.60
CA ASN A 160 -36.98 -9.41 -12.79
C ASN A 160 -36.59 -9.78 -14.24
N ASN A 161 -36.23 -8.83 -15.09
CA ASN A 161 -35.77 -9.14 -16.45
C ASN A 161 -34.43 -9.88 -16.42
N THR A 162 -34.41 -11.12 -16.92
CA THR A 162 -33.19 -11.93 -17.04
C THR A 162 -32.20 -11.28 -17.99
N LEU A 163 -30.96 -11.17 -17.52
CA LEU A 163 -29.82 -10.61 -18.25
C LEU A 163 -28.86 -11.70 -18.75
N ALA A 164 -28.59 -12.70 -17.90
CA ALA A 164 -27.71 -13.82 -18.24
C ALA A 164 -28.14 -15.10 -17.51
N VAL A 165 -27.82 -16.25 -18.11
CA VAL A 165 -27.95 -17.58 -17.49
C VAL A 165 -26.65 -18.34 -17.75
N ILE A 166 -26.01 -18.81 -16.68
CA ILE A 166 -24.79 -19.59 -16.70
C ILE A 166 -25.14 -20.98 -16.18
N ASP A 167 -25.30 -21.95 -17.08
CA ASP A 167 -25.59 -23.35 -16.73
C ASP A 167 -24.46 -24.32 -17.13
N GLU A 168 -23.38 -23.83 -17.74
CA GLU A 168 -22.19 -24.65 -17.97
C GLU A 168 -21.49 -24.96 -16.65
N LYS A 169 -21.26 -26.26 -16.40
CA LYS A 169 -20.72 -26.74 -15.12
C LYS A 169 -19.35 -26.15 -14.79
N GLU A 170 -18.46 -25.95 -15.75
CA GLU A 170 -17.12 -25.40 -15.48
C GLU A 170 -17.22 -23.92 -15.05
N GLU A 171 -18.03 -23.12 -15.74
CA GLU A 171 -18.26 -21.71 -15.41
C GLU A 171 -18.97 -21.53 -14.06
N VAL A 172 -20.02 -22.31 -13.78
CA VAL A 172 -20.67 -22.33 -12.47
C VAL A 172 -19.63 -22.68 -11.38
N THR A 173 -18.81 -23.72 -11.60
CA THR A 173 -17.78 -24.13 -10.63
C THR A 173 -16.72 -23.03 -10.42
N LYS A 174 -16.31 -22.34 -11.48
CA LYS A 174 -15.38 -21.20 -11.44
C LYS A 174 -15.96 -20.04 -10.62
N ILE A 175 -17.24 -19.72 -10.80
CA ILE A 175 -17.93 -18.67 -10.02
C ILE A 175 -18.04 -19.08 -8.55
N ILE A 176 -18.48 -20.31 -8.24
CA ILE A 176 -18.51 -20.80 -6.84
C ILE A 176 -17.13 -20.71 -6.20
N ASN A 177 -16.07 -21.14 -6.90
CA ASN A 177 -14.71 -21.06 -6.37
C ASN A 177 -14.24 -19.62 -6.11
N SER A 178 -14.64 -18.64 -6.94
CA SER A 178 -14.32 -17.22 -6.68
C SER A 178 -15.01 -16.65 -5.44
N LEU A 179 -16.17 -17.20 -5.04
CA LEU A 179 -16.89 -16.81 -3.82
C LEU A 179 -16.47 -17.62 -2.58
N ASN A 180 -15.65 -18.66 -2.76
CA ASN A 180 -15.20 -19.56 -1.68
C ASN A 180 -14.00 -18.97 -0.91
N VAL A 181 -14.21 -17.80 -0.32
CA VAL A 181 -13.18 -17.05 0.42
C VAL A 181 -13.75 -16.59 1.75
N ASN A 182 -12.99 -16.79 2.83
CA ASN A 182 -13.37 -16.32 4.16
C ASN A 182 -13.05 -14.82 4.27
N ILE A 183 -14.06 -13.99 4.51
CA ILE A 183 -13.92 -12.54 4.76
C ILE A 183 -14.37 -12.17 6.18
N LEU A 184 -14.10 -10.94 6.62
CA LEU A 184 -14.60 -10.42 7.89
C LEU A 184 -16.11 -10.13 7.77
N ASN A 185 -16.87 -10.54 8.78
CA ASN A 185 -18.31 -10.26 8.85
C ASN A 185 -18.58 -8.80 9.29
N GLU A 186 -18.38 -7.86 8.38
CA GLU A 186 -18.59 -6.43 8.61
C GLU A 186 -20.06 -6.04 8.39
N LYS A 187 -20.62 -5.24 9.32
CA LYS A 187 -21.94 -4.63 9.15
C LYS A 187 -21.86 -3.44 8.21
N VAL A 188 -22.85 -3.32 7.34
CA VAL A 188 -23.03 -2.18 6.43
C VAL A 188 -24.43 -1.59 6.61
N GLU A 189 -24.60 -0.34 6.21
CA GLU A 189 -25.91 0.29 6.09
C GLU A 189 -26.68 -0.30 4.90
N ASP A 190 -28.01 -0.37 5.00
CA ASP A 190 -28.87 -0.89 3.94
C ASP A 190 -28.80 -0.01 2.68
N CYS A 191 -28.88 -0.64 1.50
CA CYS A 191 -28.86 0.07 0.23
C CYS A 191 -29.73 -0.60 -0.85
N GLU A 192 -30.27 0.22 -1.74
CA GLU A 192 -31.00 -0.22 -2.93
C GLU A 192 -30.03 -0.86 -3.94
N THR A 193 -30.41 -2.03 -4.45
CA THR A 193 -29.58 -2.90 -5.30
C THR A 193 -30.16 -3.00 -6.70
N LEU A 194 -29.29 -3.08 -7.72
CA LEU A 194 -29.72 -3.05 -9.13
C LEU A 194 -29.93 -4.44 -9.73
N TYR A 195 -29.26 -5.47 -9.21
CA TYR A 195 -29.28 -6.81 -9.80
C TYR A 195 -29.51 -7.91 -8.77
N ASP A 196 -30.12 -9.00 -9.23
CA ASP A 196 -30.27 -10.24 -8.49
C ASP A 196 -29.34 -11.30 -9.06
N LEU A 197 -28.45 -11.84 -8.23
CA LEU A 197 -27.62 -13.00 -8.53
C LEU A 197 -28.23 -14.24 -7.89
N THR A 198 -28.91 -15.04 -8.71
CA THR A 198 -29.70 -16.20 -8.27
C THR A 198 -28.98 -17.52 -8.53
N PHE A 199 -28.66 -18.24 -7.46
CA PHE A 199 -28.05 -19.57 -7.48
C PHE A 199 -29.16 -20.64 -7.44
N LEU A 200 -29.37 -21.32 -8.57
CA LEU A 200 -30.41 -22.35 -8.72
C LEU A 200 -29.92 -23.69 -8.15
N LYS A 201 -30.45 -24.13 -7.00
CA LYS A 201 -30.13 -25.44 -6.38
C LYS A 201 -31.30 -26.42 -6.59
N ALA A 202 -31.16 -27.64 -6.07
CA ALA A 202 -32.16 -28.70 -6.27
C ALA A 202 -33.42 -28.62 -5.36
N LYS A 203 -33.45 -27.74 -4.36
CA LYS A 203 -34.52 -27.64 -3.33
C LYS A 203 -35.07 -26.23 -3.16
N GLU A 204 -34.17 -25.26 -3.18
CA GLU A 204 -34.40 -23.84 -2.92
C GLU A 204 -33.44 -23.05 -3.82
N ASN A 205 -33.76 -21.80 -4.14
CA ASN A 205 -32.82 -20.90 -4.82
C ASN A 205 -32.25 -19.93 -3.78
N ILE A 206 -30.96 -19.62 -3.86
CA ILE A 206 -30.37 -18.54 -3.06
C ILE A 206 -30.28 -17.31 -3.96
N VAL A 207 -30.99 -16.24 -3.61
CA VAL A 207 -30.94 -14.94 -4.30
C VAL A 207 -30.09 -13.99 -3.47
N PHE A 208 -29.05 -13.41 -4.07
CA PHE A 208 -28.36 -12.27 -3.50
C PHE A 208 -28.75 -11.03 -4.30
N ASN A 209 -29.25 -9.99 -3.61
CA ASN A 209 -29.43 -8.70 -4.24
C ASN A 209 -28.09 -7.95 -4.14
N VAL A 210 -27.56 -7.48 -5.26
CA VAL A 210 -26.17 -7.04 -5.42
C VAL A 210 -26.06 -5.72 -6.19
N PHE A 211 -24.89 -5.09 -6.06
CA PHE A 211 -24.53 -3.80 -6.68
C PHE A 211 -25.45 -2.64 -6.25
N CYS A 212 -24.93 -1.83 -5.32
CA CYS A 212 -25.51 -0.56 -4.88
C CYS A 212 -24.60 0.59 -5.32
N THR A 213 -25.17 1.73 -5.72
CA THR A 213 -24.40 2.88 -6.22
C THR A 213 -23.61 3.59 -5.12
N SER A 214 -24.14 3.66 -3.91
CA SER A 214 -23.45 4.22 -2.72
C SER A 214 -22.36 3.31 -2.17
N ASN A 215 -22.44 1.99 -2.42
CA ASN A 215 -21.52 0.98 -1.95
C ASN A 215 -21.57 -0.26 -2.87
N LYS A 216 -20.64 -0.36 -3.83
CA LYS A 216 -20.57 -1.49 -4.78
C LYS A 216 -20.36 -2.86 -4.09
N HIS A 217 -19.86 -2.87 -2.87
CA HIS A 217 -19.55 -4.07 -2.09
C HIS A 217 -20.72 -4.56 -1.21
N TYR A 218 -21.86 -3.84 -1.23
CA TYR A 218 -23.08 -4.23 -0.53
C TYR A 218 -23.73 -5.44 -1.20
N VAL A 219 -24.07 -6.44 -0.40
CA VAL A 219 -24.82 -7.63 -0.81
C VAL A 219 -25.89 -7.93 0.24
N TYR A 220 -27.12 -8.20 -0.18
CA TYR A 220 -28.21 -8.57 0.71
C TYR A 220 -28.69 -10.01 0.46
N ASN A 221 -28.88 -10.75 1.55
CA ASN A 221 -29.67 -12.00 1.57
C ASN A 221 -30.31 -12.14 2.96
N ASN A 222 -31.54 -11.67 3.13
CA ASN A 222 -32.29 -11.57 4.40
C ASN A 222 -31.68 -10.62 5.46
N GLU A 223 -30.36 -10.49 5.48
CA GLU A 223 -29.56 -9.51 6.21
C GLU A 223 -28.50 -8.88 5.26
N PRO A 224 -28.00 -7.66 5.54
CA PRO A 224 -26.99 -7.00 4.73
C PRO A 224 -25.56 -7.46 5.08
N PHE A 225 -24.70 -7.55 4.06
CA PHE A 225 -23.28 -7.91 4.18
C PHE A 225 -22.38 -6.92 3.44
N TYR A 226 -21.19 -6.67 4.00
CA TYR A 226 -20.03 -6.32 3.18
C TYR A 226 -19.49 -7.59 2.55
N ALA A 227 -19.43 -7.66 1.21
CA ALA A 227 -18.92 -8.84 0.49
C ALA A 227 -17.53 -8.63 -0.14
N ALA A 228 -16.83 -7.55 0.24
CA ALA A 228 -15.59 -7.11 -0.43
C ALA A 228 -15.78 -7.06 -1.96
N GLU A 229 -14.80 -7.48 -2.76
CA GLU A 229 -14.93 -7.48 -4.23
C GLU A 229 -15.53 -8.78 -4.79
N LEU A 230 -15.83 -9.77 -3.94
CA LEU A 230 -16.23 -11.13 -4.34
C LEU A 230 -17.36 -11.15 -5.38
N PHE A 231 -18.47 -10.46 -5.09
CA PHE A 231 -19.64 -10.45 -5.99
C PHE A 231 -19.47 -9.50 -7.19
N ILE A 232 -18.62 -8.48 -7.08
CA ILE A 232 -18.28 -7.59 -8.20
C ILE A 232 -17.44 -8.34 -9.24
N ASN A 233 -16.45 -9.12 -8.80
CA ASN A 233 -15.63 -9.97 -9.65
C ASN A 233 -16.42 -11.08 -10.37
N VAL A 234 -17.61 -11.44 -9.86
CA VAL A 234 -18.56 -12.33 -10.54
C VAL A 234 -19.46 -11.56 -11.50
N LEU A 235 -19.98 -10.40 -11.09
CA LEU A 235 -20.96 -9.63 -11.84
C LEU A 235 -20.36 -8.89 -13.05
N GLU A 236 -19.19 -8.27 -12.91
CA GLU A 236 -18.59 -7.44 -13.97
C GLU A 236 -18.34 -8.21 -15.28
N PRO A 237 -17.75 -9.43 -15.29
CA PRO A 237 -17.61 -10.21 -16.52
C PRO A 237 -18.95 -10.57 -17.15
N ILE A 238 -19.91 -11.05 -16.34
CA ILE A 238 -21.23 -11.46 -16.82
C ILE A 238 -21.98 -10.28 -17.46
N LEU A 239 -21.86 -9.07 -16.91
CA LEU A 239 -22.49 -7.88 -17.49
C LEU A 239 -21.74 -7.33 -18.72
N ALA A 240 -20.42 -7.54 -18.82
CA ALA A 240 -19.61 -7.10 -19.96
C ALA A 240 -19.92 -7.88 -21.25
N ASP A 241 -20.25 -9.17 -21.13
CA ASP A 241 -20.58 -10.04 -22.27
C ASP A 241 -22.04 -9.85 -22.78
N ILE A 242 -22.86 -9.01 -22.13
CA ILE A 242 -24.23 -8.72 -22.58
C ILE A 242 -24.20 -7.78 -23.79
N SER A 243 -24.66 -8.28 -24.94
CA SER A 243 -24.90 -7.45 -26.12
C SER A 243 -25.98 -6.39 -25.84
N PHE A 244 -25.58 -5.13 -25.65
CA PHE A 244 -26.51 -4.02 -25.45
C PHE A 244 -27.43 -3.83 -26.67
N PRO A 245 -28.77 -3.93 -26.52
CA PRO A 245 -29.70 -3.84 -27.65
C PRO A 245 -29.72 -2.42 -28.23
N GLY A 246 -28.98 -2.21 -29.32
CA GLY A 246 -28.86 -0.92 -30.01
C GLY A 246 -27.44 -0.59 -30.48
N LEU A 247 -26.41 -1.26 -29.93
CA LEU A 247 -25.06 -1.21 -30.49
C LEU A 247 -24.94 -2.23 -31.64
N PRO A 248 -24.50 -1.83 -32.84
CA PRO A 248 -24.15 -2.79 -33.88
C PRO A 248 -22.83 -3.51 -33.53
N ASN A 249 -22.73 -4.78 -33.89
CA ASN A 249 -21.46 -5.50 -33.84
C ASN A 249 -20.51 -4.93 -34.91
N GLU A 250 -19.26 -4.68 -34.54
CA GLU A 250 -18.15 -4.39 -35.48
C GLU A 250 -17.56 -5.68 -36.08
#